data_AF-A0A0F9PLV0-F1
#
_entry.id   AF-A0A0F9PLV0-F1
#
_cell.length_a   1.000
_cell.length_b   1.000
_cell.length_c   1.000
_cell.angle_alpha   90.00
_cell.angle_beta   90.00
_cell.angle_gamma   90.00
#
_symmetry.space_group_name_H-M   'P 1'
#
loop_
_entity.id
_entity.type
_entity.pdbx_description
1 polymer ?
#
loop_
_entity_poly.entity_id
_entity_poly.type
_entity_poly.pdbx_seq_one_letter_code
_entity_poly.pdbx_strand_id
1 'polypeptide(L)'
;MLDLITLELRRQREKWGTEFPDRTDDRWLTILIEEVGEAGHAILSGDEKNLREEIVQIAAVCVSWLGYRVPMCDQSGEGPVE
;
A
#
# COMPACT_ATOMS: atom_id res chain seq x y z
N MET A 1 9.94 -2.36 12.75
CA MET A 1 9.23 -1.33 11.94
C MET A 1 8.94 -1.87 10.55
N LEU A 2 9.96 -2.24 9.77
CA LEU A 2 9.77 -2.92 8.47
C LEU A 2 9.01 -4.25 8.60
N ASP A 3 9.13 -4.96 9.73
CA ASP A 3 8.38 -6.20 9.97
C ASP A 3 6.87 -6.00 10.04
N LEU A 4 6.40 -4.87 10.58
CA LEU A 4 4.98 -4.56 10.68
C LEU A 4 4.40 -4.29 9.29
N ILE A 5 5.12 -3.52 8.48
CA ILE A 5 4.75 -3.26 7.08
C ILE A 5 4.76 -4.57 6.29
N THR A 6 5.77 -5.43 6.49
CA THR A 6 5.84 -6.74 5.82
C THR A 6 4.69 -7.64 6.21
N LEU A 7 4.32 -7.67 7.49
CA LEU A 7 3.17 -8.43 7.97
C LEU A 7 1.86 -7.89 7.38
N GLU A 8 1.71 -6.57 7.35
CA GLU A 8 0.53 -5.92 6.77
C GLU A 8 0.42 -6.16 5.26
N LEU A 9 1.53 -6.10 4.52
CA LEU A 9 1.57 -6.46 3.11
C LEU A 9 1.10 -7.91 2.88
N ARG A 10 1.49 -8.85 3.75
CA ARG A 10 1.00 -10.24 3.67
C ARG A 10 -0.51 -10.29 3.93
N ARG A 11 -0.99 -9.64 4.99
CA ARG A 11 -2.42 -9.58 5.33
C ARG A 11 -3.25 -9.00 4.18
N GLN A 12 -2.81 -7.89 3.57
CA GLN A 12 -3.52 -7.26 2.45
C GLN A 12 -3.54 -8.17 1.22
N ARG A 13 -2.44 -8.87 0.92
CA ARG A 13 -2.38 -9.85 -0.18
C ARG A 13 -3.28 -11.06 0.06
N GLU A 14 -3.34 -11.55 1.29
CA GLU A 14 -4.26 -12.63 1.67
C GLU A 14 -5.73 -12.19 1.56
N LYS A 15 -6.03 -10.96 1.98
CA LYS A 15 -7.40 -10.43 1.97
C LYS A 15 -7.89 -10.07 0.56
N TRP A 16 -7.03 -9.49 -0.27
CA TRP A 16 -7.42 -8.87 -1.54
C TRP A 16 -6.79 -9.51 -2.78
N GLY A 17 -5.91 -10.51 -2.60
CA GLY A 17 -5.12 -11.11 -3.67
C GLY A 17 -3.88 -10.30 -4.04
N THR A 18 -3.13 -10.83 -5.01
CA THR A 18 -1.89 -10.23 -5.56
C THR A 18 -2.06 -9.71 -6.98
N GLU A 19 -3.16 -10.08 -7.64
CA GLU A 19 -3.47 -9.63 -8.99
C GLU A 19 -4.34 -8.38 -8.91
N PHE A 20 -3.83 -7.27 -9.44
CA PHE A 20 -4.53 -5.99 -9.43
C PHE A 20 -4.77 -5.47 -10.86
N PRO A 21 -5.45 -6.24 -11.72
CA PRO A 21 -5.60 -5.89 -13.14
C PRO A 21 -6.27 -4.51 -13.34
N ASP A 22 -7.11 -4.09 -12.39
CA ASP A 22 -7.88 -2.84 -12.45
C ASP A 22 -7.39 -1.74 -11.48
N ARG A 23 -6.23 -1.91 -10.81
CA ARG A 23 -5.70 -0.83 -9.94
C ARG A 23 -4.92 0.20 -10.74
N THR A 24 -5.64 1.14 -11.30
CA THR A 24 -5.11 2.41 -11.79
C THR A 24 -4.59 3.29 -10.64
N ASP A 25 -3.87 4.35 -10.99
CA ASP A 25 -3.31 5.29 -10.01
C ASP A 25 -4.37 5.99 -9.16
N ASP A 26 -5.52 6.32 -9.74
CA ASP A 26 -6.65 6.88 -9.02
C ASP A 26 -7.22 5.88 -8.00
N ARG A 27 -7.22 4.58 -8.32
CA ARG A 27 -7.65 3.55 -7.38
C ARG A 27 -6.67 3.39 -6.22
N TRP A 28 -5.37 3.42 -6.50
CA TRP A 28 -4.34 3.40 -5.45
C TRP A 28 -4.40 4.64 -4.57
N LEU A 29 -4.56 5.82 -5.17
CA LEU A 29 -4.72 7.07 -4.43
C LEU A 29 -5.96 7.03 -3.54
N THR A 30 -7.07 6.49 -4.03
CA THR A 30 -8.31 6.32 -3.26
C THR A 30 -8.04 5.50 -2.00
N ILE A 31 -7.41 4.34 -2.14
CA ILE A 31 -7.09 3.46 -1.00
C ILE A 31 -6.16 4.18 -0.02
N LEU A 32 -5.11 4.86 -0.52
CA LEU A 32 -4.20 5.61 0.33
C LEU A 32 -4.94 6.69 1.16
N ILE A 33 -5.88 7.41 0.54
CA ILE A 33 -6.64 8.47 1.21
C ILE A 33 -7.65 7.89 2.21
N GLU A 34 -8.21 6.70 1.96
CA GLU A 34 -9.03 5.98 2.95
C GLU A 34 -8.22 5.74 4.24
N GLU A 35 -7.03 5.15 4.15
CA GLU A 35 -6.18 4.87 5.32
C GLU A 35 -5.71 6.16 6.02
N VAL A 36 -5.42 7.23 5.26
CA VAL A 36 -5.11 8.56 5.84
C VAL A 36 -6.31 9.14 6.59
N GLY A 37 -7.52 8.95 6.07
CA GLY A 37 -8.76 9.35 6.73
C GLY A 37 -8.97 8.61 8.05
N GLU A 38 -8.74 7.30 8.07
CA GLU A 38 -8.81 6.47 9.28
C GLU A 38 -7.76 6.89 10.32
N ALA A 39 -6.53 7.20 9.88
CA ALA A 39 -5.49 7.74 10.77
C ALA A 39 -5.90 9.08 11.39
N GLY A 40 -6.48 9.98 10.58
CA GLY A 40 -7.04 11.25 11.04
C GLY A 40 -8.17 11.05 12.06
N HIS A 41 -9.06 10.10 11.82
CA HIS A 41 -10.12 9.73 12.75
C HIS A 41 -9.55 9.19 14.08
N ALA A 42 -8.55 8.31 14.03
CA ALA A 42 -7.90 7.76 15.21
C ALA A 42 -7.27 8.86 16.09
N ILE A 43 -6.63 9.87 15.50
CA ILE A 43 -6.10 11.03 16.22
C ILE A 43 -7.22 11.79 16.92
N LEU A 44 -8.31 12.10 16.21
CA LEU A 44 -9.44 12.86 16.77
C LEU A 44 -10.13 12.10 17.90
N SER A 45 -10.15 10.77 17.83
CA SER A 45 -10.75 9.88 18.82
C SER A 45 -9.80 9.50 19.96
N GLY A 46 -8.52 9.89 19.90
CA GLY A 46 -7.51 9.53 20.91
C GLY A 46 -7.13 8.03 20.92
N ASP A 47 -7.33 7.32 19.81
CA ASP A 47 -7.05 5.90 19.68
C ASP A 47 -5.62 5.68 19.14
N GLU A 48 -4.65 5.69 20.06
CA GLU A 48 -3.23 5.50 19.71
C GLU A 48 -2.94 4.12 19.09
N LYS A 49 -3.71 3.09 19.46
CA LYS A 49 -3.53 1.75 18.91
C LYS A 49 -3.98 1.73 17.46
N ASN A 50 -5.17 2.24 17.18
CA ASN A 50 -5.68 2.31 15.81
C ASN A 50 -4.80 3.21 14.94
N LEU A 51 -4.36 4.37 15.46
CA LEU A 51 -3.43 5.24 14.75
C LEU A 51 -2.16 4.50 14.29
N ARG A 52 -1.57 3.68 15.18
CA ARG A 52 -0.39 2.88 14.81
C ARG A 52 -0.71 1.87 13.72
N GLU A 53 -1.89 1.27 13.73
CA GLU A 53 -2.35 0.34 12.68
C GLU A 53 -2.48 1.08 11.35
N GLU A 54 -3.16 2.23 11.31
CA GLU A 54 -3.37 3.00 10.06
C GLU A 54 -2.07 3.53 9.46
N ILE A 55 -1.11 3.97 10.28
CA ILE A 55 0.21 4.38 9.78
C ILE A 55 0.94 3.22 9.10
N VAL A 56 0.77 1.99 9.60
CA VAL A 56 1.33 0.79 8.95
C VAL A 56 0.59 0.48 7.65
N GLN A 57 -0.74 0.60 7.63
CA GLN A 57 -1.55 0.41 6.42
C GLN A 57 -1.17 1.41 5.32
N ILE A 58 -1.05 2.70 5.65
CA ILE A 58 -0.56 3.76 4.75
C ILE A 58 0.78 3.37 4.12
N ALA A 59 1.75 2.95 4.94
CA ALA A 59 3.06 2.56 4.43
C ALA A 59 2.98 1.31 3.52
N ALA A 60 2.16 0.33 3.86
CA ALA A 60 1.94 -0.87 3.05
C ALA A 60 1.29 -0.55 1.70
N VAL A 61 0.32 0.36 1.66
CA VAL A 61 -0.31 0.84 0.41
C VAL A 61 0.73 1.53 -0.48
N CYS A 62 1.55 2.43 0.07
CA CYS A 62 2.61 3.11 -0.68
C CYS A 62 3.63 2.12 -1.29
N VAL A 63 4.09 1.13 -0.51
CA VAL A 63 5.01 0.10 -1.01
C VAL A 63 4.36 -0.74 -2.11
N SER A 64 3.08 -1.10 -1.95
CA SER A 64 2.35 -1.88 -2.94
C SER A 64 2.14 -1.11 -4.23
N TRP A 65 1.77 0.17 -4.15
CA TRP A 65 1.61 1.04 -5.30
C TRP A 65 2.93 1.26 -6.04
N LEU A 66 4.03 1.46 -5.31
CA LEU A 66 5.36 1.55 -5.92
C LEU A 66 5.76 0.22 -6.59
N GLY A 67 5.50 -0.91 -5.95
CA GLY A 67 5.76 -2.23 -6.52
C GLY A 67 4.93 -2.50 -7.78
N TYR A 68 3.71 -1.99 -7.85
CA TYR A 68 2.87 -2.04 -9.06
C TYR A 68 3.43 -1.18 -10.21
N ARG A 69 4.05 -0.04 -9.88
CA ARG A 69 4.70 0.88 -10.84
C ARG A 69 5.99 0.35 -11.43
N VAL A 70 6.68 -0.52 -10.70
CA VAL A 70 7.88 -1.19 -11.20
C VAL A 70 7.39 -2.39 -12.00
N PRO A 71 7.35 -2.34 -13.36
CA PRO A 71 7.25 -3.59 -14.09
C PRO A 71 8.34 -4.50 -13.55
N MET A 72 8.03 -5.78 -13.30
CA MET A 72 9.08 -6.78 -13.03
C MET A 72 10.18 -6.49 -14.05
N CYS A 73 11.30 -5.92 -13.60
CA CYS A 73 12.37 -5.61 -14.52
C CYS A 73 12.64 -6.93 -15.21
N ASP A 74 12.46 -6.91 -16.52
CA ASP A 74 12.96 -7.97 -17.35
C ASP A 74 14.38 -8.28 -16.89
N GLN A 75 14.62 -9.53 -16.49
CA GLN A 75 15.99 -9.97 -16.20
C GLN A 75 16.84 -10.04 -17.48
N SER A 76 16.26 -9.68 -18.62
CA SER A 76 16.91 -9.36 -19.88
C SER A 76 17.01 -7.82 -19.99
N GLY A 77 18.23 -7.31 -20.09
CA GLY A 77 18.54 -5.89 -19.98
C GLY A 77 18.19 -5.07 -21.22
N GLU A 78 16.91 -4.96 -21.58
CA GLU A 78 16.46 -4.04 -22.62
C GLU A 78 15.41 -3.06 -22.04
N GLY A 79 15.86 -1.82 -21.82
CA GLY A 79 15.02 -0.73 -21.32
C GLY A 79 14.01 -0.23 -22.36
N PRO A 80 13.04 0.60 -21.94
CA PRO A 80 11.96 1.03 -22.82
C PRO A 80 12.49 1.93 -23.94
N VAL A 81 12.09 1.62 -25.17
CA VAL A 81 12.24 2.49 -26.33
C VAL A 81 11.09 3.50 -26.31
N GLU A 82 11.45 4.77 -26.51
CA GLU A 82 10.62 5.99 -26.42
C GLU A 82 9.17 5.88 -26.92
#